data_AF-A0A9N9H746-F1
#
_entry.id   AF-A0A9N9H746-F1
#
_cell.length_a   1.000
_cell.length_b   1.000
_cell.length_c   1.000
_cell.angle_alpha   90.00
_cell.angle_beta   90.00
_cell.angle_gamma   90.00
#
_symmetry.space_group_name_H-M   'P 1'
#
loop_
_entity.id
_entity.type
_entity.pdbx_description
1 polymer ?
#
loop_
_entity_poly.entity_id
_entity_poly.type
_entity_poly.pdbx_seq_one_letter_code
_entity_poly.pdbx_strand_id
1 'polypeptide(L)'
;MVWKEESNYPESPDIILKDEHQTFKFHIIKEGVYPPNHKLKYTQHPGKYPIPHNYVVQTTYSKKKYTVECLIAYINNKPLYQIYFEEYLDKLVESEQSTSHAAQLYCEALVKNI
;
A
#
# COMPACT_ATOMS: atom_id res chain seq x y z
N MET A 1 10.60 16.66 1.30
CA MET A 1 10.73 15.34 0.65
C MET A 1 10.00 15.39 -0.68
N VAL A 2 10.71 15.21 -1.78
CA VAL A 2 10.13 15.08 -3.13
C VAL A 2 10.34 13.63 -3.54
N TRP A 3 9.24 12.89 -3.67
CA TRP A 3 9.27 11.52 -4.17
C TRP A 3 9.23 11.57 -5.70
N LYS A 4 10.10 10.77 -6.33
CA LYS A 4 10.10 10.57 -7.78
C LYS A 4 9.71 9.13 -8.07
N GLU A 5 8.66 8.98 -8.85
CA GLU A 5 8.28 7.70 -9.44
C GLU A 5 9.13 7.44 -10.69
N GLU A 6 9.71 6.25 -10.77
CA GLU A 6 10.49 5.75 -11.90
C GLU A 6 9.91 4.41 -12.37
N SER A 7 8.71 4.46 -12.98
CA SER A 7 8.01 3.32 -13.56
C SER A 7 7.41 3.63 -14.93
N ASN A 8 7.13 2.58 -15.71
CA ASN A 8 6.41 2.62 -16.99
C ASN A 8 5.00 2.00 -16.87
N TYR A 9 4.38 2.05 -15.69
CA TYR A 9 3.02 1.57 -15.48
C TYR A 9 2.04 2.30 -16.45
N PRO A 10 1.11 1.59 -17.12
CA PRO A 10 0.71 0.19 -16.90
C PRO A 10 1.44 -0.88 -17.73
N GLU A 11 2.51 -0.55 -18.48
CA GLU A 11 3.26 -1.55 -19.26
C GLU A 11 3.97 -2.58 -18.38
N SER A 12 4.42 -2.15 -17.19
CA SER A 12 4.98 -3.01 -16.15
C SER A 12 4.19 -2.84 -14.84
N PRO A 13 3.91 -3.93 -14.10
CA PRO A 13 3.30 -3.87 -12.77
C PRO A 13 4.29 -3.40 -11.69
N ASP A 14 5.57 -3.25 -12.01
CA ASP A 14 6.59 -2.82 -11.06
C ASP A 14 6.64 -1.29 -10.96
N ILE A 15 6.42 -0.78 -9.75
CA ILE A 15 6.54 0.64 -9.41
C ILE A 15 7.76 0.84 -8.52
N ILE A 16 8.59 1.81 -8.89
CA ILE A 16 9.76 2.20 -8.11
C ILE A 16 9.58 3.65 -7.66
N LEU A 17 9.50 3.87 -6.36
CA LEU A 17 9.48 5.20 -5.75
C LEU A 17 10.82 5.48 -5.09
N LYS A 18 11.44 6.62 -5.40
CA LYS A 18 12.73 7.02 -4.83
C LYS A 18 12.67 8.42 -4.24
N ASP A 19 13.40 8.62 -3.16
CA ASP A 19 13.87 9.94 -2.73
C ASP A 19 15.40 9.91 -2.58
N GLU A 20 15.97 10.96 -1.98
CA GLU A 20 17.42 11.09 -1.76
C GLU A 20 18.02 10.03 -0.80
N HIS A 21 17.19 9.35 -0.01
CA HIS A 21 17.63 8.46 1.06
C HIS A 21 17.23 7.00 0.85
N GLN A 22 16.13 6.75 0.13
CA GLN A 22 15.50 5.44 0.08
C GLN A 22 14.84 5.16 -1.27
N THR A 23 14.82 3.86 -1.60
CA THR A 23 14.10 3.31 -2.75
C THR A 23 13.07 2.32 -2.23
N PHE A 24 11.83 2.53 -2.63
CA PHE A 24 10.73 1.60 -2.43
C PHE A 24 10.42 0.89 -3.75
N LYS A 25 10.14 -0.40 -3.65
CA LYS A 25 9.71 -1.22 -4.77
C LYS A 25 8.34 -1.81 -4.43
N PHE A 26 7.45 -1.71 -5.40
CA PHE A 26 6.10 -2.21 -5.33
C PHE A 26 5.86 -3.07 -6.57
N HIS A 27 5.19 -4.20 -6.39
CA HIS A 27 4.72 -5.04 -7.47
C HIS A 27 3.19 -5.11 -7.41
N ILE A 28 2.52 -4.59 -8.43
CA ILE A 28 1.06 -4.63 -8.49
C ILE A 28 0.62 -6.06 -8.82
N ILE A 29 0.01 -6.73 -7.83
CA ILE A 29 -0.60 -8.05 -8.02
C ILE A 29 -1.98 -7.91 -8.65
N LYS A 30 -2.74 -6.90 -8.22
CA LYS A 30 -4.11 -6.66 -8.68
C LYS A 30 -4.46 -5.18 -8.65
N GLU A 31 -4.93 -4.65 -9.78
CA GLU A 31 -5.31 -3.23 -9.90
C GLU A 31 -6.65 -2.88 -9.22
N GLY A 32 -7.53 -3.88 -9.06
CA GLY A 32 -8.85 -3.68 -8.48
C GLY A 32 -9.84 -2.99 -9.42
N VAL A 33 -10.91 -2.42 -8.86
CA VAL A 33 -11.99 -1.75 -9.59
C VAL A 33 -12.33 -0.43 -8.90
N TYR A 34 -12.48 0.64 -9.67
CA TYR A 34 -12.86 1.95 -9.13
C TYR A 34 -14.34 1.98 -8.72
N PRO A 35 -14.67 2.38 -7.49
CA PRO A 35 -16.06 2.59 -7.09
C PRO A 35 -16.76 3.71 -7.90
N PRO A 36 -18.10 3.75 -7.90
CA PRO A 36 -18.85 4.84 -8.51
C PRO A 36 -18.43 6.22 -7.96
N ASN A 37 -18.50 7.26 -8.80
CA ASN A 37 -17.99 8.61 -8.49
C ASN A 37 -18.42 9.18 -7.13
N HIS A 38 -19.67 8.93 -6.70
CA HIS A 38 -20.18 9.43 -5.41
C HIS A 38 -19.56 8.74 -4.17
N LYS A 39 -18.82 7.64 -4.38
CA LYS A 39 -18.12 6.86 -3.34
C LYS A 39 -16.60 6.91 -3.50
N LEU A 40 -16.10 7.29 -4.68
CA LEU A 40 -14.68 7.27 -5.02
C LEU A 40 -13.88 8.22 -4.12
N LYS A 41 -12.84 7.68 -3.47
CA LYS A 41 -11.86 8.45 -2.69
C LYS A 41 -10.59 8.63 -3.50
N TYR A 42 -9.77 9.58 -3.07
CA TYR A 42 -8.53 9.95 -3.75
C TYR A 42 -7.37 10.05 -2.76
N THR A 43 -6.16 9.80 -3.24
CA THR A 43 -4.93 10.05 -2.46
C THR A 43 -4.73 11.54 -2.20
N GLN A 44 -3.88 11.87 -1.23
CA GLN A 44 -3.51 13.27 -0.95
C GLN A 44 -2.58 13.83 -2.04
N HIS A 45 -2.41 15.15 -2.05
CA HIS A 45 -1.44 15.80 -2.95
C HIS A 45 0.02 15.47 -2.57
N PRO A 46 0.96 15.48 -3.53
CA PRO A 46 0.78 15.73 -4.97
C PRO A 46 0.47 14.42 -5.71
N GLY A 47 -0.62 14.36 -6.48
CA GLY A 47 -0.94 13.19 -7.31
C GLY A 47 -2.41 12.81 -7.37
N LYS A 48 -3.20 13.12 -6.33
CA LYS A 48 -4.67 12.91 -6.23
C LYS A 48 -5.21 11.78 -7.13
N TYR A 49 -4.71 10.58 -6.90
CA TYR A 49 -5.06 9.40 -7.68
C TYR A 49 -6.35 8.77 -7.13
N PRO A 50 -7.25 8.26 -7.98
CA PRO A 50 -8.43 7.55 -7.53
C PRO A 50 -8.03 6.27 -6.78
N ILE A 51 -8.71 5.97 -5.69
CA ILE A 51 -8.42 4.80 -4.87
C ILE A 51 -9.32 3.64 -5.32
N PRO A 52 -8.76 2.55 -5.87
CA PRO A 52 -9.51 1.36 -6.28
C PRO A 52 -9.94 0.47 -5.09
N HIS A 53 -10.99 -0.33 -5.31
CA HIS A 53 -11.40 -1.45 -4.45
C HIS A 53 -10.72 -2.74 -4.92
N ASN A 54 -10.26 -3.57 -3.98
CA ASN A 54 -9.53 -4.82 -4.21
C ASN A 54 -8.18 -4.62 -4.95
N TYR A 55 -7.50 -3.51 -4.65
CA TYR A 55 -6.14 -3.29 -5.12
C TYR A 55 -5.15 -3.99 -4.20
N VAL A 56 -4.28 -4.81 -4.78
CA VAL A 56 -3.30 -5.63 -4.07
C VAL A 56 -1.92 -5.32 -4.64
N VAL A 57 -1.00 -5.01 -3.73
CA VAL A 57 0.38 -4.70 -4.06
C VAL A 57 1.31 -5.42 -3.09
N GLN A 58 2.35 -6.03 -3.63
CA GLN A 58 3.43 -6.59 -2.83
C GLN A 58 4.55 -5.56 -2.67
N THR A 59 5.13 -5.47 -1.48
CA THR A 59 6.30 -4.63 -1.23
C THR A 59 7.24 -5.27 -0.23
N THR A 60 8.50 -4.88 -0.27
CA THR A 60 9.52 -5.33 0.67
C THR A 60 9.83 -4.22 1.66
N TYR A 61 9.72 -4.52 2.95
CA TYR A 61 10.02 -3.62 4.05
C TYR A 61 11.27 -4.07 4.81
N SER A 62 12.10 -3.09 5.21
CA SER A 62 13.29 -3.21 6.05
C SER A 62 14.55 -3.84 5.43
N LYS A 63 15.69 -3.66 6.12
CA LYS A 63 16.97 -4.33 5.82
C LYS A 63 16.88 -5.87 5.90
N LYS A 64 15.91 -6.39 6.66
CA LYS A 64 15.66 -7.84 6.81
C LYS A 64 14.84 -8.42 5.64
N LYS A 65 14.41 -7.59 4.68
CA LYS A 65 13.65 -7.99 3.48
C LYS A 65 12.35 -8.74 3.78
N TYR A 66 11.57 -8.26 4.74
CA TYR A 66 10.21 -8.79 4.94
C TYR A 66 9.36 -8.40 3.75
N THR A 67 8.82 -9.38 3.05
CA THR A 67 7.84 -9.15 1.99
C THR A 67 6.45 -9.16 2.61
N VAL A 68 5.63 -8.21 2.20
CA VAL A 68 4.25 -8.05 2.66
C VAL A 68 3.34 -7.76 1.49
N GLU A 69 2.08 -8.16 1.63
CA GLU A 69 1.02 -7.78 0.72
C GLU A 69 0.15 -6.71 1.37
N CYS A 70 -0.08 -5.62 0.64
CA CYS A 70 -0.99 -4.56 1.04
C CYS A 70 -2.25 -4.66 0.18
N LEU A 71 -3.42 -4.58 0.83
CA LEU A 71 -4.73 -4.58 0.19
C LEU A 71 -5.47 -3.29 0.51
N ILE A 72 -6.16 -2.75 -0.48
CA ILE A 72 -7.16 -1.71 -0.29
C ILE A 72 -8.53 -2.29 -0.63
N ALA A 73 -9.39 -2.39 0.38
CA ALA A 73 -10.78 -2.83 0.24
C ALA A 73 -11.73 -1.68 0.57
N TYR A 74 -12.76 -1.47 -0.25
CA TYR A 74 -13.88 -0.59 0.13
C TYR A 74 -14.90 -1.35 0.98
N ILE A 75 -15.02 -0.96 2.25
CA ILE A 75 -16.01 -1.46 3.20
C ILE A 75 -16.93 -0.30 3.57
N ASN A 76 -18.25 -0.48 3.47
CA ASN A 76 -19.24 0.58 3.76
C ASN A 76 -18.94 1.92 3.05
N ASN A 77 -18.50 1.86 1.80
CA ASN A 77 -18.12 3.01 0.95
C ASN A 77 -16.88 3.80 1.44
N LYS A 78 -16.05 3.22 2.30
CA LYS A 78 -14.78 3.80 2.74
C LYS A 78 -13.63 2.83 2.46
N PRO A 79 -12.44 3.32 2.06
CA PRO A 79 -11.27 2.48 1.92
C PRO A 79 -10.77 2.02 3.29
N LEU A 80 -10.54 0.72 3.40
CA LEU A 80 -9.84 0.03 4.46
C LEU A 80 -8.48 -0.38 3.92
N TYR A 81 -7.42 0.02 4.61
CA TYR A 81 -6.04 -0.27 4.24
C TYR A 81 -5.52 -1.41 5.10
N GLN A 82 -5.11 -2.51 4.46
CA GLN A 82 -4.77 -3.76 5.11
C GLN A 82 -3.34 -4.16 4.73
N ILE A 83 -2.59 -4.73 5.67
CA ILE A 83 -1.25 -5.31 5.43
C ILE A 83 -1.20 -6.72 6.00
N TYR A 84 -0.86 -7.68 5.13
CA TYR A 84 -0.70 -9.09 5.43
C TYR A 84 0.79 -9.43 5.57
N PHE A 85 1.12 -10.19 6.61
CA PHE A 85 2.48 -10.64 6.89
C PHE A 85 2.70 -11.97 6.17
N GLU A 86 3.52 -12.01 5.12
CA GLU A 86 3.70 -13.22 4.31
C GLU A 86 4.26 -14.41 5.13
N GLU A 87 5.18 -14.14 6.07
CA GLU A 87 5.74 -15.17 6.97
C GLU A 87 4.82 -15.52 8.16
N TYR A 88 3.78 -14.72 8.42
CA TYR A 88 2.85 -14.91 9.54
C TYR A 88 1.42 -14.74 9.01
N LEU A 89 0.94 -15.71 8.24
CA LEU A 89 -0.40 -15.74 7.62
C LEU A 89 -1.58 -15.41 8.58
N ASP A 90 -1.34 -15.40 9.90
CA ASP A 90 -2.32 -15.05 10.93
C ASP A 90 -2.29 -13.58 11.39
N LYS A 91 -1.34 -12.76 10.91
CA LYS A 91 -1.20 -11.36 11.30
C LYS A 91 -1.70 -10.44 10.19
N LEU A 92 -2.68 -9.64 10.58
CA LEU A 92 -3.32 -8.62 9.76
C LEU A 92 -3.30 -7.32 10.56
N VAL A 93 -2.82 -6.24 9.94
CA VAL A 93 -3.07 -4.89 10.45
C VAL A 93 -3.99 -4.15 9.50
N GLU A 94 -4.89 -3.38 10.08
CA GLU A 94 -5.92 -2.65 9.34
C GLU A 94 -5.97 -1.20 9.80
N SER A 95 -6.32 -0.31 8.87
CA SER A 95 -6.48 1.11 9.13
C SER A 95 -7.60 1.65 8.27
N GLU A 96 -8.54 2.36 8.88
CA GLU A 96 -9.54 3.16 8.16
C GLU A 96 -9.03 4.58 7.85
N GLN A 97 -7.86 4.95 8.37
CA GLN A 97 -7.36 6.33 8.31
C GLN A 97 -6.55 6.60 7.04
N SER A 98 -5.49 5.82 6.83
CA SER A 98 -4.57 5.97 5.69
C SER A 98 -3.64 4.76 5.55
N THR A 99 -2.97 4.68 4.40
CA THR A 99 -1.88 3.73 4.13
C THR A 99 -0.69 3.96 5.08
N SER A 100 -0.32 5.21 5.37
CA SER A 100 0.77 5.53 6.30
C SER A 100 0.45 5.09 7.73
N HIS A 101 -0.80 5.24 8.17
CA HIS A 101 -1.22 4.74 9.49
C HIS A 101 -1.21 3.21 9.53
N ALA A 102 -1.63 2.52 8.48
CA ALA A 102 -1.49 1.06 8.39
C ALA A 102 -0.01 0.62 8.48
N ALA A 103 0.88 1.31 7.76
CA ALA A 103 2.31 1.05 7.80
C ALA A 103 2.92 1.30 9.19
N GLN A 104 2.47 2.34 9.91
CA GLN A 104 2.89 2.57 11.29
C GLN A 104 2.46 1.41 12.20
N LEU A 105 1.18 0.98 12.14
CA LEU A 105 0.67 -0.15 12.91
C LEU A 105 1.45 -1.44 12.61
N TYR A 106 1.81 -1.66 11.34
CA TYR A 106 2.67 -2.75 10.93
C TYR A 106 4.06 -2.69 11.61
N CYS A 107 4.70 -1.52 11.60
CA CYS A 107 6.01 -1.33 12.24
C CYS A 107 5.94 -1.60 13.75
N GLU A 108 4.90 -1.09 14.42
CA GLU A 108 4.67 -1.31 15.85
C GLU A 108 4.43 -2.80 16.17
N ALA A 109 3.66 -3.49 15.32
CA ALA A 109 3.41 -4.91 15.44
C ALA A 109 4.68 -5.75 15.24
N LEU A 110 5.57 -5.37 14.31
CA LEU A 110 6.86 -6.04 14.13
C LEU A 110 7.74 -5.91 15.37
N VAL A 111 7.82 -4.73 15.98
CA VAL A 111 8.64 -4.49 17.17
C VAL A 111 8.16 -5.30 18.37
N LYS A 112 6.85 -5.47 18.54
CA LYS A 112 6.27 -6.26 19.65
C LYS A 112 6.45 -7.77 19.50
N ASN A 113 6.77 -8.24 18.30
CA ASN A 113 6.89 -9.66 17.97
C ASN A 113 8.36 -10.11 17.79
N ILE A 114 9.32 -9.22 18.04
CA ILE A 114 10.77 -9.48 18.09
C ILE A 114 11.20 -9.33 19.55
#